data_AF-A0A822BK86-F1
#
_entry.id   AF-A0A822BK86-F1
#
_cell.length_a   1.000
_cell.length_b   1.000
_cell.length_c   1.000
_cell.angle_alpha   90.00
_cell.angle_beta   90.00
_cell.angle_gamma   90.00
#
_symmetry.space_group_name_H-M   'P 1'
#
loop_
_entity.id
_entity.type
_entity.pdbx_description
1 polymer ?
#
loop_
_entity_poly.entity_id
_entity_poly.type
_entity_poly.pdbx_seq_one_letter_code
_entity_poly.pdbx_strand_id
1 'polypeptide(L)'
;MPQIMLMKAEYLVLLSLLLTTVVITNAFYIKKQFYPSVVYLTKSSTSLAVLYVQAFVFVILFGKLVQRIFLGQLRAIETEHLYDRAWFSITETCLAFTVFRDDFSPQDRVDYMEQSPVLGTIFHARVVGLLSVLCLLDYLFISSAYMHTIAKGASVQIVFGFEYAILLVSVISTAIKYILHSIEIRAGEQWENKGVFMLYSDLILGFFRLTLYMIFIIVMMKIHTFPLFAIRPMFIAMRSFRKSCNDVLESRRAIR
;
A
#
# COMPACT_ATOMS: atom_id res chain seq x y z
N MET A 1 11.57 -20.63 -17.81
CA MET A 1 10.58 -19.54 -18.00
C MET A 1 10.91 -18.23 -17.25
N PRO A 2 11.29 -18.19 -15.96
CA PRO A 2 11.54 -16.91 -15.25
C PRO A 2 12.74 -16.11 -15.79
N GLN A 3 13.81 -16.79 -16.25
CA GLN A 3 14.97 -16.13 -16.85
C GLN A 3 14.67 -15.38 -18.16
N ILE A 4 13.75 -15.91 -18.98
CA ILE A 4 13.34 -15.27 -20.25
C ILE A 4 12.51 -14.00 -19.96
N MET A 5 11.68 -14.02 -18.91
CA MET A 5 10.89 -12.86 -18.51
C MET A 5 11.76 -11.74 -17.94
N LEU A 6 12.79 -12.08 -17.15
CA LEU A 6 13.77 -11.12 -16.63
C LEU A 6 14.57 -10.46 -17.75
N MET A 7 15.07 -11.25 -18.70
CA MET A 7 15.82 -10.75 -19.86
C MET A 7 14.97 -9.80 -20.73
N LYS A 8 13.68 -10.11 -20.92
CA LYS A 8 12.74 -9.22 -21.62
C LYS A 8 12.53 -7.90 -20.86
N ALA A 9 12.45 -7.93 -19.54
CA ALA A 9 12.26 -6.72 -18.73
C ALA A 9 13.50 -5.81 -18.75
N GLU A 10 14.71 -6.37 -18.68
CA GLU A 10 15.96 -5.61 -18.79
C GLU A 10 16.09 -4.93 -20.15
N TYR A 11 15.74 -5.63 -21.24
CA TYR A 11 15.74 -5.07 -22.58
C TYR A 11 14.76 -3.89 -22.71
N LEU A 12 13.55 -4.00 -22.13
CA LEU A 12 12.55 -2.93 -22.15
C LEU A 12 13.03 -1.68 -21.40
N VAL A 13 13.71 -1.85 -20.27
CA VAL A 13 14.28 -0.72 -19.50
C VAL A 13 15.40 -0.04 -20.29
N LEU A 14 16.29 -0.81 -20.91
CA LEU A 14 17.36 -0.26 -21.74
C LEU A 14 16.80 0.49 -22.95
N LEU A 15 15.80 -0.09 -23.61
CA LEU A 15 15.13 0.54 -24.75
C LEU A 15 14.44 1.86 -24.36
N SER A 16 13.74 1.90 -23.21
CA SER A 16 13.09 3.13 -22.75
C SER A 16 14.10 4.21 -22.39
N LEU A 17 15.20 3.84 -21.73
CA LEU A 17 16.30 4.75 -21.41
C LEU A 17 16.92 5.32 -22.70
N LEU A 18 17.24 4.49 -23.68
CA LEU A 18 17.77 4.93 -24.97
C LEU A 18 16.83 5.90 -25.67
N LEU A 19 15.55 5.53 -25.78
CA LEU A 19 14.53 6.36 -26.42
C LEU A 19 14.40 7.73 -25.74
N THR A 20 14.45 7.79 -24.41
CA THR A 20 14.35 9.06 -23.67
C THR A 20 15.59 9.93 -23.84
N THR A 21 16.79 9.34 -23.81
CA THR A 21 18.02 10.08 -24.13
C THR A 21 18.01 10.64 -25.54
N VAL A 22 17.50 9.90 -26.53
CA VAL A 22 17.38 10.39 -27.91
C VAL A 22 16.41 11.57 -28.01
N VAL A 23 15.22 11.45 -27.41
CA VAL A 23 14.20 12.51 -27.43
C VAL A 23 14.69 13.78 -26.73
N ILE A 24 15.34 13.63 -25.57
CA ILE A 24 15.90 14.75 -24.81
C ILE A 24 17.03 15.40 -25.61
N THR A 25 17.99 14.62 -26.12
CA THR A 25 19.13 15.14 -26.89
C THR A 25 18.69 15.85 -28.16
N ASN A 26 17.69 15.31 -28.88
CA ASN A 26 17.12 15.96 -30.06
C ASN A 26 16.45 17.31 -29.71
N ALA A 27 15.70 17.37 -28.61
CA ALA A 27 15.09 18.62 -28.12
C ALA A 27 16.15 19.67 -27.74
N PHE A 28 17.27 19.24 -27.15
CA PHE A 28 18.41 20.11 -26.87
C PHE A 28 19.13 20.56 -28.14
N TYR A 29 19.28 19.69 -29.14
CA TYR A 29 19.93 20.03 -30.40
C TYR A 29 19.17 21.09 -31.20
N ILE A 30 17.83 20.96 -31.27
CA ILE A 30 16.97 21.91 -32.00
C ILE A 30 16.94 23.28 -31.31
N LYS A 31 16.81 23.30 -29.98
CA LYS A 31 16.53 24.53 -29.23
C LYS A 31 17.78 25.20 -28.65
N LYS A 32 18.91 24.50 -28.53
CA LYS A 32 20.24 24.97 -28.05
C LYS A 32 20.26 25.68 -26.68
N GLN A 33 19.12 25.84 -26.03
CA GLN A 33 18.92 26.51 -24.75
C GLN A 33 18.01 25.65 -23.87
N PHE A 34 18.31 25.56 -22.58
CA PHE A 34 17.63 24.67 -21.62
C PHE A 34 16.12 24.93 -21.52
N TYR A 35 15.72 26.18 -21.29
CA TYR A 35 14.32 26.51 -21.06
C TYR A 35 13.41 26.22 -22.27
N PRO A 36 13.75 26.65 -23.50
CA PRO A 36 12.96 26.30 -24.68
C PRO A 36 12.92 24.79 -24.99
N SER A 37 13.96 24.02 -24.64
CA SER A 37 13.95 22.55 -24.76
C SER A 37 12.93 21.90 -23.84
N VAL A 38 12.86 22.32 -22.57
CA VAL A 38 11.87 21.80 -21.61
C VAL A 38 10.45 22.15 -22.04
N VAL A 39 10.23 23.38 -22.53
CA VAL A 39 8.93 23.79 -23.08
C VAL A 39 8.56 22.95 -24.32
N TYR A 40 9.51 22.68 -25.21
CA TYR A 40 9.27 21.80 -26.36
C TYR A 40 8.89 20.37 -25.95
N LEU A 41 9.60 19.79 -24.97
CA LEU A 41 9.33 18.45 -24.45
C LEU A 41 7.94 18.33 -23.81
N THR A 42 7.50 19.40 -23.12
CA THR A 42 6.19 19.44 -22.43
C THR A 42 5.02 19.78 -23.37
N LYS A 43 5.28 20.43 -24.51
CA LYS A 43 4.26 20.79 -25.51
C LYS A 43 4.05 19.71 -26.57
N SER A 44 5.08 18.93 -26.90
CA SER A 44 5.00 17.86 -27.91
C SER A 44 4.33 16.61 -27.32
N SER A 45 3.20 16.19 -27.89
CA SER A 45 2.47 14.98 -27.45
C SER A 45 3.33 13.72 -27.49
N THR A 46 4.15 13.55 -28.53
CA THR A 46 5.06 12.40 -28.68
C THR A 46 6.18 12.42 -27.65
N SER A 47 6.81 13.57 -27.41
CA SER A 47 7.90 13.69 -26.44
C SER A 47 7.39 13.48 -25.02
N LEU A 48 6.22 14.03 -24.70
CA LEU A 48 5.56 13.86 -23.43
C LEU A 48 5.17 12.40 -23.17
N ALA A 49 4.67 11.67 -24.18
CA ALA A 49 4.35 10.25 -24.06
C ALA A 49 5.59 9.41 -23.71
N VAL A 50 6.74 9.65 -24.35
CA VAL A 50 8.00 8.98 -24.04
C VAL A 50 8.45 9.27 -22.60
N LEU A 51 8.29 10.52 -22.14
CA LEU A 51 8.61 10.89 -20.75
C LEU A 51 7.67 10.20 -19.74
N TYR A 52 6.38 10.06 -20.04
CA TYR A 52 5.45 9.31 -19.17
C TYR A 52 5.79 7.83 -19.07
N VAL A 53 6.12 7.19 -20.21
CA VAL A 53 6.58 5.80 -20.22
C VAL A 53 7.84 5.64 -19.36
N GLN A 54 8.78 6.58 -19.45
CA GLN A 54 9.99 6.54 -18.65
C GLN A 54 9.75 6.78 -17.16
N ALA A 55 8.85 7.70 -16.81
CA ALA A 55 8.43 7.90 -15.42
C ALA A 55 7.82 6.62 -14.84
N PHE A 56 6.97 5.93 -15.62
CA PHE A 56 6.40 4.65 -15.22
C PHE A 56 7.46 3.56 -15.01
N VAL A 57 8.47 3.47 -15.89
CA VAL A 57 9.61 2.57 -15.72
C VAL A 57 10.37 2.88 -14.43
N PHE A 58 10.63 4.16 -14.13
CA PHE A 58 11.29 4.55 -12.89
C PHE A 58 10.49 4.18 -11.64
N VAL A 59 9.16 4.29 -11.67
CA VAL A 59 8.29 3.84 -10.56
C VAL A 59 8.45 2.33 -10.33
N ILE A 60 8.46 1.52 -11.39
CA ILE A 60 8.67 0.06 -11.27
C ILE A 60 10.07 -0.25 -10.71
N LEU A 61 11.10 0.45 -11.20
CA LEU A 61 12.48 0.26 -10.72
C LEU A 61 12.63 0.65 -9.25
N PHE A 62 12.01 1.77 -8.84
CA PHE A 62 11.97 2.19 -7.45
C PHE A 62 11.25 1.17 -6.58
N GLY A 63 10.10 0.64 -7.02
CA GLY A 63 9.40 -0.43 -6.33
C GLY A 63 10.27 -1.68 -6.13
N LYS A 64 10.99 -2.12 -7.18
CA LYS A 64 11.96 -3.23 -7.10
C LYS A 64 13.12 -2.93 -6.16
N LEU A 65 13.60 -1.69 -6.12
CA LEU A 65 14.66 -1.26 -5.21
C LEU A 65 14.20 -1.35 -3.75
N VAL A 66 13.03 -0.78 -3.42
CA VAL A 66 12.42 -0.86 -2.09
C VAL A 66 12.20 -2.32 -1.69
N GLN A 67 11.66 -3.14 -2.59
CA GLN A 67 11.49 -4.58 -2.39
C GLN A 67 12.82 -5.27 -2.06
N ARG A 68 13.89 -4.99 -2.81
CA ARG A 68 15.20 -5.62 -2.59
C ARG A 68 15.84 -5.19 -1.26
N ILE A 69 15.65 -3.93 -0.85
CA ILE A 69 16.19 -3.39 0.40
C ILE A 69 15.46 -4.00 1.61
N PHE A 70 14.13 -3.97 1.62
CA PHE A 70 13.33 -4.34 2.79
C PHE A 70 12.86 -5.80 2.81
N LEU A 71 12.50 -6.38 1.66
CA LEU A 71 11.96 -7.75 1.60
C LEU A 71 13.02 -8.79 1.22
N GLY A 72 14.10 -8.40 0.55
CA GLY A 72 15.16 -9.31 0.14
C GLY A 72 14.79 -10.17 -1.08
N GLN A 73 15.19 -11.45 -1.10
CA GLN A 73 14.79 -12.39 -2.15
C GLN A 73 13.41 -12.96 -1.83
N LEU A 74 12.40 -12.55 -2.60
CA LEU A 74 11.06 -13.10 -2.45
C LEU A 74 10.98 -14.51 -3.01
N ARG A 75 10.25 -15.36 -2.30
CA ARG A 75 9.86 -16.68 -2.81
C ARG A 75 8.83 -16.52 -3.92
N ALA A 76 8.73 -17.55 -4.78
CA ALA A 76 7.79 -17.53 -5.90
C ALA A 76 6.35 -17.29 -5.44
N ILE A 77 5.95 -17.92 -4.32
CA ILE A 77 4.60 -17.79 -3.74
C ILE A 77 4.32 -16.37 -3.22
N GLU A 78 5.33 -15.71 -2.64
CA GLU A 78 5.21 -14.33 -2.16
C GLU A 78 5.05 -13.36 -3.33
N THR A 79 5.72 -13.65 -4.45
CA THR A 79 5.67 -12.84 -5.68
C THR A 79 4.30 -12.93 -6.36
N GLU A 80 3.76 -14.14 -6.47
CA GLU A 80 2.41 -14.38 -7.01
C GLU A 80 1.36 -13.67 -6.15
N HIS A 81 1.45 -13.81 -4.82
CA HIS A 81 0.54 -13.14 -3.89
C HIS A 81 0.57 -11.62 -3.99
N LEU A 82 1.77 -11.03 -4.12
CA LEU A 82 1.93 -9.60 -4.31
C LEU A 82 1.32 -9.14 -5.62
N TYR A 83 1.49 -9.89 -6.70
CA TYR A 83 0.94 -9.54 -8.00
C TYR A 83 -0.60 -9.50 -7.95
N ASP A 84 -1.24 -10.51 -7.36
CA ASP A 84 -2.70 -10.54 -7.20
C ASP A 84 -3.23 -9.35 -6.39
N ARG A 85 -2.56 -9.04 -5.26
CA ARG A 85 -2.98 -7.93 -4.38
C ARG A 85 -2.68 -6.57 -5.00
N ALA A 86 -1.56 -6.43 -5.70
CA ALA A 86 -1.21 -5.20 -6.38
C ALA A 86 -2.19 -4.91 -7.52
N TRP A 87 -2.57 -5.93 -8.29
CA TRP A 87 -3.59 -5.78 -9.32
C TRP A 87 -4.92 -5.34 -8.70
N PHE A 88 -5.35 -5.97 -7.62
CA PHE A 88 -6.56 -5.56 -6.90
C PHE A 88 -6.48 -4.11 -6.38
N SER A 89 -5.37 -3.72 -5.75
CA SER A 89 -5.17 -2.37 -5.22
C SER A 89 -5.10 -1.29 -6.31
N ILE A 90 -4.45 -1.60 -7.45
CA ILE A 90 -4.45 -0.72 -8.62
C ILE A 90 -5.87 -0.59 -9.15
N THR A 91 -6.61 -1.70 -9.29
CA THR A 91 -8.00 -1.64 -9.74
C THR A 91 -8.88 -0.89 -8.76
N GLU A 92 -8.70 -1.00 -7.44
CA GLU A 92 -9.46 -0.22 -6.45
C GLU A 92 -9.12 1.27 -6.49
N THR A 93 -7.84 1.62 -6.66
CA THR A 93 -7.41 3.02 -6.82
C THR A 93 -7.99 3.59 -8.11
N CYS A 94 -7.89 2.86 -9.22
CA CYS A 94 -8.49 3.24 -10.49
C CYS A 94 -10.02 3.29 -10.39
N LEU A 95 -10.67 2.34 -9.71
CA LEU A 95 -12.11 2.31 -9.45
C LEU A 95 -12.57 3.47 -8.56
N ALA A 96 -11.76 3.90 -7.59
CA ALA A 96 -12.00 5.13 -6.84
C ALA A 96 -11.99 6.36 -7.75
N PHE A 97 -11.20 6.32 -8.84
CA PHE A 97 -11.18 7.34 -9.88
C PHE A 97 -12.23 7.14 -11.00
N THR A 98 -12.83 5.95 -11.18
CA THR A 98 -13.71 5.65 -12.33
C THR A 98 -15.12 5.13 -12.02
N VAL A 99 -15.45 4.75 -10.77
CA VAL A 99 -16.79 4.37 -10.28
C VAL A 99 -17.53 3.24 -11.05
N PHE A 100 -17.71 2.09 -10.36
CA PHE A 100 -18.53 0.88 -10.63
C PHE A 100 -18.13 -0.15 -11.72
N ARG A 101 -17.76 -1.38 -11.28
CA ARG A 101 -18.51 -2.66 -11.50
C ARG A 101 -17.88 -3.84 -10.69
N ASP A 102 -18.71 -4.85 -10.46
CA ASP A 102 -18.77 -5.88 -9.40
C ASP A 102 -17.78 -7.07 -9.38
N ASP A 103 -17.77 -7.67 -8.18
CA ASP A 103 -17.48 -9.04 -7.74
C ASP A 103 -16.04 -9.59 -7.76
N PHE A 104 -15.54 -9.94 -6.57
CA PHE A 104 -15.15 -11.29 -6.14
C PHE A 104 -14.47 -11.24 -4.75
N SER A 105 -14.89 -12.13 -3.84
CA SER A 105 -14.42 -12.22 -2.45
C SER A 105 -13.32 -13.27 -2.27
N PRO A 106 -12.13 -12.95 -1.71
CA PRO A 106 -11.13 -13.94 -1.35
C PRO A 106 -11.03 -14.05 0.18
N GLN A 107 -11.89 -14.88 0.77
CA GLN A 107 -11.89 -15.20 2.20
C GLN A 107 -10.75 -16.19 2.58
N ASP A 108 -9.95 -16.69 1.63
CA ASP A 108 -9.08 -17.86 1.81
C ASP A 108 -7.57 -17.58 1.88
N ARG A 109 -7.14 -16.42 2.41
CA ARG A 109 -5.70 -16.07 2.50
C ARG A 109 -5.13 -15.92 3.90
N VAL A 110 -5.91 -16.18 4.94
CA VAL A 110 -5.52 -15.87 6.33
C VAL A 110 -4.79 -17.01 7.04
N ASP A 111 -4.93 -18.26 6.58
CA ASP A 111 -4.46 -19.42 7.37
C ASP A 111 -3.04 -19.92 7.02
N TYR A 112 -2.24 -19.16 6.26
CA TYR A 112 -0.90 -19.60 5.84
C TYR A 112 0.27 -18.71 6.30
N MET A 113 0.02 -17.75 7.19
CA MET A 113 1.08 -16.91 7.78
C MET A 113 1.84 -17.58 8.94
N GLU A 114 1.57 -18.85 9.26
CA GLU A 114 2.19 -19.55 10.40
C GLU A 114 3.45 -20.35 10.07
N GLN A 115 3.91 -20.38 8.82
CA GLN A 115 5.08 -21.18 8.44
C GLN A 115 6.13 -20.36 7.69
N SER A 116 6.93 -19.60 8.44
CA SER A 116 8.27 -19.26 7.95
C SER A 116 9.32 -19.57 9.02
N PRO A 117 10.37 -20.33 8.67
CA PRO A 117 11.34 -20.88 9.61
C PRO A 117 12.25 -19.78 10.14
N VAL A 118 12.46 -19.77 11.47
CA VAL A 118 13.51 -19.09 12.26
C VAL A 118 14.44 -18.18 11.45
N LEU A 119 14.19 -16.87 11.53
CA LEU A 119 14.87 -15.85 10.73
C LEU A 119 15.95 -15.12 11.56
N GLY A 120 17.11 -14.87 10.96
CA GLY A 120 18.22 -14.15 11.58
C GLY A 120 17.94 -12.67 11.85
N THR A 121 18.80 -12.02 12.65
CA THR A 121 18.68 -10.60 13.08
C THR A 121 18.49 -9.60 11.94
N ILE A 122 19.04 -9.87 10.76
CA ILE A 122 18.90 -9.02 9.55
C ILE A 122 17.45 -8.97 9.07
N PHE A 123 16.71 -10.08 9.17
CA PHE A 123 15.30 -10.09 8.80
C PHE A 123 14.49 -9.22 9.75
N HIS A 124 14.74 -9.32 11.06
CA HIS A 124 14.07 -8.47 12.04
C HIS A 124 14.35 -6.99 11.80
N ALA A 125 15.62 -6.63 11.53
CA ALA A 125 16.01 -5.26 11.21
C ALA A 125 15.30 -4.72 9.95
N ARG A 126 15.14 -5.57 8.92
CA ARG A 126 14.42 -5.22 7.69
C ARG A 126 12.93 -4.99 7.90
N VAL A 127 12.24 -5.88 8.62
CA VAL A 127 10.80 -5.74 8.89
C VAL A 127 10.51 -4.55 9.79
N VAL A 128 11.28 -4.37 10.86
CA VAL A 128 11.16 -3.19 11.75
C VAL A 128 11.48 -1.92 10.99
N GLY A 129 12.53 -1.94 10.16
CA GLY A 129 12.88 -0.84 9.26
C GLY A 129 11.72 -0.46 8.33
N LEU A 130 11.12 -1.45 7.65
CA LEU A 130 9.98 -1.23 6.76
C LEU A 130 8.78 -0.63 7.50
N LEU A 131 8.37 -1.22 8.63
CA LEU A 131 7.25 -0.72 9.42
C LEU A 131 7.49 0.70 9.96
N SER A 132 8.74 1.00 10.36
CA SER A 132 9.10 2.34 10.83
C SER A 132 9.03 3.39 9.72
N VAL A 133 9.50 3.05 8.51
CA VAL A 133 9.45 3.94 7.34
C VAL A 133 8.01 4.17 6.91
N LEU A 134 7.19 3.12 6.87
CA LEU A 134 5.76 3.25 6.53
C LEU A 134 5.03 4.13 7.54
N CYS A 135 5.23 3.90 8.84
CA CYS A 135 4.62 4.70 9.90
C CYS A 135 5.03 6.18 9.80
N LEU A 136 6.32 6.45 9.56
CA LEU A 136 6.83 7.81 9.38
C LEU A 136 6.21 8.48 8.14
N LEU A 137 6.16 7.78 7.01
CA LEU A 137 5.57 8.31 5.77
C LEU A 137 4.09 8.62 5.94
N ASP A 138 3.31 7.70 6.52
CA ASP A 138 1.88 7.91 6.79
C ASP A 138 1.69 9.14 7.69
N TYR A 139 2.47 9.28 8.77
CA TYR A 139 2.42 10.45 9.65
C TYR A 139 2.75 11.76 8.91
N LEU A 140 3.83 11.77 8.11
CA LEU A 140 4.23 12.95 7.34
C LEU A 140 3.17 13.34 6.31
N PHE A 141 2.55 12.37 5.63
CA PHE A 141 1.50 12.65 4.65
C PHE A 141 0.20 13.13 5.31
N ILE A 142 -0.18 12.59 6.47
CA ILE A 142 -1.31 13.10 7.26
C ILE A 142 -1.03 14.55 7.69
N SER A 143 0.17 14.83 8.22
CA SER A 143 0.57 16.17 8.64
C SER A 143 0.54 17.17 7.47
N SER A 144 1.10 16.77 6.32
CA SER A 144 1.07 17.54 5.08
C SER A 144 -0.36 17.80 4.61
N ALA A 145 -1.21 16.77 4.57
CA ALA A 145 -2.62 16.88 4.18
C ALA A 145 -3.40 17.83 5.11
N TYR A 146 -3.14 17.76 6.42
CA TYR A 146 -3.72 18.66 7.42
C TYR A 146 -3.30 20.11 7.18
N MET A 147 -2.00 20.38 7.03
CA MET A 147 -1.49 21.73 6.77
C MET A 147 -2.03 22.33 5.46
N HIS A 148 -2.08 21.52 4.40
CA HIS A 148 -2.67 21.94 3.13
C HIS A 148 -4.16 22.24 3.24
N THR A 149 -4.90 21.46 4.03
CA THR A 149 -6.34 21.67 4.27
C THR A 149 -6.61 22.97 5.02
N ILE A 150 -5.77 23.31 6.01
CA ILE A 150 -5.90 24.60 6.72
C ILE A 150 -5.57 25.78 5.81
N ALA A 151 -4.49 25.66 5.02
CA ALA A 151 -4.00 26.78 4.21
C ALA A 151 -4.89 27.09 2.99
N LYS A 152 -5.43 26.06 2.33
CA LYS A 152 -6.18 26.20 1.06
C LYS A 152 -7.67 25.83 1.17
N GLY A 153 -8.12 25.46 2.36
CA GLY A 153 -9.47 24.96 2.59
C GLY A 153 -9.64 23.49 2.18
N ALA A 154 -10.88 23.03 2.28
CA ALA A 154 -11.23 21.64 1.99
C ALA A 154 -11.12 21.33 0.49
N SER A 155 -10.34 20.31 0.16
CA SER A 155 -10.11 19.85 -1.21
C SER A 155 -9.95 18.32 -1.22
N VAL A 156 -9.69 17.75 -2.40
CA VAL A 156 -9.39 16.31 -2.58
C VAL A 156 -8.26 15.82 -1.66
N GLN A 157 -7.39 16.72 -1.18
CA GLN A 157 -6.34 16.40 -0.21
C GLN A 157 -6.86 15.77 1.09
N ILE A 158 -8.09 16.11 1.51
CA ILE A 158 -8.72 15.50 2.70
C ILE A 158 -8.92 14.00 2.49
N VAL A 159 -9.37 13.60 1.29
CA VAL A 159 -9.58 12.18 0.96
C VAL A 159 -8.29 11.41 1.14
N PHE A 160 -7.20 11.90 0.56
CA PHE A 160 -5.88 11.29 0.74
C PHE A 160 -5.44 11.27 2.21
N GLY A 161 -5.68 12.34 2.97
CA GLY A 161 -5.39 12.40 4.40
C GLY A 161 -6.07 11.29 5.22
N PHE A 162 -7.33 10.98 4.91
CA PHE A 162 -8.05 9.88 5.56
C PHE A 162 -7.54 8.50 5.15
N GLU A 163 -7.19 8.30 3.87
CA GLU A 163 -6.58 7.05 3.41
C GLU A 163 -5.26 6.79 4.14
N TYR A 164 -4.40 7.80 4.29
CA TYR A 164 -3.15 7.67 5.05
C TYR A 164 -3.41 7.35 6.53
N ALA A 165 -4.48 7.90 7.15
CA ALA A 165 -4.84 7.57 8.52
C ALA A 165 -5.31 6.11 8.68
N ILE A 166 -6.05 5.58 7.70
CA ILE A 166 -6.49 4.17 7.69
C ILE A 166 -5.29 3.23 7.45
N LEU A 167 -4.36 3.62 6.57
CA LEU A 167 -3.11 2.90 6.35
C LEU A 167 -2.27 2.86 7.63
N LEU A 168 -2.17 3.97 8.37
CA LEU A 168 -1.47 4.02 9.66
C LEU A 168 -2.05 3.02 10.67
N VAL A 169 -3.37 2.94 10.82
CA VAL A 169 -4.02 1.92 11.67
C VAL A 169 -3.68 0.50 11.23
N SER A 170 -3.54 0.29 9.93
CA SER A 170 -3.19 -1.02 9.36
C SER A 170 -1.71 -1.37 9.59
N VAL A 171 -0.80 -0.39 9.53
CA VAL A 171 0.61 -0.53 9.90
C VAL A 171 0.73 -0.87 11.38
N ILE A 172 -0.02 -0.19 12.26
CA ILE A 172 -0.06 -0.48 13.70
C ILE A 172 -0.57 -1.91 13.95
N SER A 173 -1.63 -2.35 13.27
CA SER A 173 -2.13 -3.74 13.36
C SER A 173 -1.07 -4.77 13.00
N THR A 174 -0.37 -4.54 11.90
CA THR A 174 0.70 -5.43 11.44
C THR A 174 1.89 -5.41 12.42
N ALA A 175 2.23 -4.25 12.97
CA ALA A 175 3.29 -4.11 13.96
C ALA A 175 2.97 -4.88 15.25
N ILE A 176 1.74 -4.80 15.77
CA ILE A 176 1.33 -5.57 16.96
C ILE A 176 1.43 -7.07 16.69
N LYS A 177 0.87 -7.56 15.57
CA LYS A 177 0.95 -8.99 15.20
C LYS A 177 2.39 -9.46 15.08
N TYR A 178 3.24 -8.65 14.47
CA TYR A 178 4.66 -8.94 14.33
C TYR A 178 5.39 -8.97 15.68
N ILE A 179 5.11 -8.03 16.59
CA ILE A 179 5.69 -8.02 17.94
C ILE A 179 5.27 -9.28 18.71
N LEU A 180 3.98 -9.62 18.70
CA LEU A 180 3.47 -10.84 19.36
C LEU A 180 4.16 -12.10 18.83
N HIS A 181 4.31 -12.21 17.51
CA HIS A 181 5.01 -13.32 16.87
C HIS A 181 6.52 -13.34 17.21
N SER A 182 7.17 -12.18 17.24
CA SER A 182 8.59 -12.08 17.59
C SER A 182 8.87 -12.45 19.05
N ILE A 183 7.93 -12.18 19.96
CA ILE A 183 8.02 -12.57 21.37
C ILE A 183 7.93 -14.09 21.50
N GLU A 184 6.98 -14.72 20.82
CA GLU A 184 6.80 -16.18 20.81
C GLU A 184 8.05 -16.91 20.29
N ILE A 185 8.60 -16.46 19.15
CA ILE A 185 9.84 -17.04 18.61
C ILE A 185 10.99 -16.92 19.63
N ARG A 186 11.08 -15.80 20.35
CA ARG A 186 12.15 -15.56 21.33
C ARG A 186 11.96 -16.37 22.61
N ALA A 187 10.72 -16.61 23.02
CA ALA A 187 10.39 -17.43 24.18
C ALA A 187 10.71 -18.91 23.94
N GLY A 188 10.70 -19.36 22.68
CA GLY A 188 10.99 -20.75 22.31
C GLY A 188 9.89 -21.74 22.70
N GLU A 189 8.77 -21.24 23.20
CA GLU A 189 7.59 -21.99 23.63
C GLU A 189 6.34 -21.44 22.93
N GLN A 190 5.40 -22.32 22.61
CA GLN A 190 4.14 -21.93 22.00
C GLN A 190 3.29 -21.15 23.00
N TRP A 191 2.93 -19.91 22.66
CA TRP A 191 2.18 -19.07 23.59
C TRP A 191 0.68 -19.39 23.56
N GLU A 192 0.21 -20.13 24.55
CA GLU A 192 -1.18 -20.63 24.63
C GLU A 192 -2.25 -19.52 24.48
N ASN A 193 -2.00 -18.34 25.06
CA ASN A 193 -2.96 -17.22 25.03
C ASN A 193 -2.75 -16.24 23.86
N LYS A 194 -1.81 -16.49 22.94
CA LYS A 194 -1.52 -15.61 21.80
C LYS A 194 -2.75 -15.31 20.96
N GLY A 195 -3.57 -16.32 20.69
CA GLY A 195 -4.80 -16.18 19.89
C GLY A 195 -5.78 -15.18 20.51
N VAL A 196 -5.89 -15.17 21.85
CA VAL A 196 -6.73 -14.23 22.58
C VAL A 196 -6.20 -12.79 22.45
N PHE A 197 -4.89 -12.58 22.58
CA PHE A 197 -4.28 -11.25 22.37
C PHE A 197 -4.44 -10.75 20.93
N MET A 198 -4.28 -11.64 19.94
CA MET A 198 -4.52 -11.31 18.54
C MET A 198 -5.98 -10.88 18.31
N LEU A 199 -6.95 -11.62 18.86
CA LEU A 199 -8.36 -11.29 18.80
C LEU A 199 -8.69 -9.92 19.39
N TYR A 200 -8.17 -9.62 20.59
CA TYR A 200 -8.37 -8.30 21.21
C TYR A 200 -7.73 -7.18 20.38
N SER A 201 -6.52 -7.40 19.84
CA SER A 201 -5.85 -6.40 19.01
C SER A 201 -6.62 -6.11 17.71
N ASP A 202 -7.16 -7.14 17.07
CA ASP A 202 -7.96 -7.00 15.85
C ASP A 202 -9.31 -6.32 16.13
N LEU A 203 -9.92 -6.59 17.28
CA LEU A 203 -11.15 -5.92 17.72
C LEU A 203 -10.91 -4.41 17.95
N ILE A 204 -9.88 -4.06 18.73
CA ILE A 204 -9.58 -2.66 19.08
C ILE A 204 -9.23 -1.86 17.83
N LEU A 205 -8.34 -2.37 16.98
CA LEU A 205 -7.94 -1.67 15.75
C LEU A 205 -9.05 -1.66 14.70
N GLY A 206 -9.87 -2.72 14.64
CA GLY A 206 -11.07 -2.75 13.82
C GLY A 206 -12.07 -1.67 14.22
N PHE A 207 -12.26 -1.44 15.52
CA PHE A 207 -13.08 -0.34 16.03
C PHE A 207 -12.55 1.03 15.58
N PHE A 208 -11.26 1.32 15.80
CA PHE A 208 -10.66 2.58 15.36
C PHE A 208 -10.78 2.81 13.85
N ARG A 209 -10.55 1.76 13.05
CA ARG A 209 -10.72 1.82 11.59
C ARG A 209 -12.15 2.18 11.20
N LEU A 210 -13.14 1.58 11.84
CA LEU A 210 -14.55 1.92 11.60
C LEU A 210 -14.90 3.34 12.03
N THR A 211 -14.42 3.79 13.18
CA THR A 211 -14.60 5.18 13.60
C THR A 211 -14.04 6.15 12.58
N LEU A 212 -12.83 5.88 12.04
CA LEU A 212 -12.23 6.71 10.98
C LEU A 212 -13.08 6.72 9.71
N TYR A 213 -13.60 5.58 9.25
CA TYR A 213 -14.51 5.53 8.10
C TYR A 213 -15.82 6.30 8.34
N MET A 214 -16.40 6.21 9.54
CA MET A 214 -17.62 6.94 9.88
C MET A 214 -17.37 8.46 9.90
N ILE A 215 -16.26 8.90 10.51
CA ILE A 215 -15.85 10.31 10.50
C ILE A 215 -15.62 10.78 9.06
N PHE A 216 -14.93 9.97 8.26
CA PHE A 216 -14.64 10.28 6.87
C PHE A 216 -15.92 10.54 6.06
N ILE A 217 -16.91 9.64 6.16
CA ILE A 217 -18.19 9.80 5.46
C ILE A 217 -18.91 11.06 5.94
N ILE A 218 -18.98 11.31 7.25
CA ILE A 218 -19.64 12.50 7.79
C ILE A 218 -18.98 13.79 7.27
N VAL A 219 -17.64 13.84 7.27
CA VAL A 219 -16.86 14.98 6.79
C VAL A 219 -17.07 15.17 5.28
N MET A 220 -16.99 14.10 4.49
CA MET A 220 -17.21 14.15 3.04
C MET A 220 -18.63 14.57 2.69
N MET A 221 -19.65 14.08 3.40
CA MET A 221 -21.05 14.48 3.20
C MET A 221 -21.32 15.95 3.47
N LYS A 222 -20.51 16.58 4.34
CA LYS A 222 -20.63 18.01 4.64
C LYS A 222 -19.91 18.91 3.64
N ILE A 223 -18.89 18.40 2.96
CA ILE A 223 -17.96 19.20 2.13
C ILE A 223 -18.20 18.96 0.63
N HIS A 224 -18.48 17.71 0.24
CA HIS A 224 -18.54 17.25 -1.14
C HIS A 224 -19.78 16.36 -1.39
N THR A 225 -19.86 15.78 -2.58
CA THR A 225 -20.83 14.74 -2.95
C THR A 225 -20.61 13.43 -2.17
N PHE A 226 -21.65 12.60 -2.14
CA PHE A 226 -21.66 11.30 -1.46
C PHE A 226 -20.44 10.43 -1.87
N PRO A 227 -19.56 10.02 -0.92
CA PRO A 227 -18.31 9.34 -1.22
C PRO A 227 -18.53 7.85 -1.52
N LEU A 228 -19.07 7.54 -2.70
CA LEU A 228 -19.37 6.17 -3.15
C LEU A 228 -18.16 5.23 -3.05
N PHE A 229 -16.96 5.74 -3.32
CA PHE A 229 -15.71 4.96 -3.28
C PHE A 229 -15.38 4.38 -1.89
N ALA A 230 -15.83 5.01 -0.80
CA ALA A 230 -15.51 4.56 0.55
C ALA A 230 -16.49 3.54 1.14
N ILE A 231 -17.62 3.28 0.46
CA ILE A 231 -18.67 2.38 0.97
C ILE A 231 -18.18 0.95 1.01
N ARG A 232 -17.54 0.47 -0.07
CA ARG A 232 -17.05 -0.91 -0.15
C ARG A 232 -15.97 -1.19 0.92
N PRO A 233 -14.90 -0.38 1.04
CA PRO A 233 -13.91 -0.55 2.11
C PRO A 233 -14.54 -0.50 3.51
N MET A 234 -15.49 0.41 3.76
CA MET A 234 -16.21 0.48 5.03
C MET A 234 -17.02 -0.78 5.32
N PHE A 235 -17.77 -1.30 4.33
CA PHE A 235 -18.57 -2.52 4.50
C PHE A 235 -17.70 -3.73 4.81
N ILE A 236 -16.57 -3.88 4.11
CA ILE A 236 -15.60 -4.94 4.38
C ILE A 236 -15.03 -4.79 5.80
N ALA A 237 -14.67 -3.57 6.21
CA ALA A 237 -14.20 -3.30 7.57
C ALA A 237 -15.27 -3.63 8.63
N MET A 238 -16.54 -3.32 8.37
CA MET A 238 -17.66 -3.59 9.27
C MET A 238 -17.91 -5.09 9.42
N ARG A 239 -17.87 -5.83 8.30
CA ARG A 239 -17.98 -7.29 8.31
C ARG A 239 -16.82 -7.92 9.08
N SER A 240 -15.60 -7.44 8.86
CA SER A 240 -14.41 -7.92 9.59
C SER A 240 -14.53 -7.65 11.09
N PHE A 241 -14.95 -6.46 11.50
CA PHE A 241 -15.16 -6.11 12.90
C PHE A 241 -16.25 -6.97 13.55
N ARG A 242 -17.38 -7.17 12.86
CA ARG A 242 -18.45 -8.04 13.35
C ARG A 242 -17.96 -9.48 13.55
N LYS A 243 -17.12 -9.98 12.64
CA LYS A 243 -16.47 -11.28 12.79
C LYS A 243 -15.58 -11.30 14.04
N SER A 244 -14.69 -10.32 14.20
CA SER A 244 -13.83 -10.21 15.39
C SER A 244 -14.61 -10.12 16.70
N CYS A 245 -15.74 -9.41 16.73
CA CYS A 245 -16.65 -9.39 17.89
C CYS A 245 -17.19 -10.79 18.20
N ASN A 246 -17.69 -11.50 17.19
CA ASN A 246 -18.21 -12.86 17.37
C ASN A 246 -17.12 -13.81 17.86
N ASP A 247 -15.92 -13.75 17.26
CA ASP A 247 -14.79 -14.59 17.64
C ASP A 247 -14.37 -14.34 19.10
N VAL A 248 -14.39 -13.08 19.58
CA VAL A 248 -14.15 -12.75 20.99
C VAL A 248 -15.26 -13.29 21.89
N LEU A 249 -16.53 -13.20 21.49
CA LEU A 249 -17.65 -13.75 22.25
C LEU A 249 -17.58 -15.27 22.36
N GLU A 250 -17.23 -15.96 21.27
CA GLU A 250 -17.04 -17.42 21.22
C GLU A 250 -15.85 -17.84 22.07
N SER A 251 -14.73 -17.10 22.04
CA SER A 251 -13.58 -17.38 22.91
C SER A 251 -13.93 -17.34 24.40
N ARG A 252 -14.79 -16.40 24.82
CA ARG A 252 -15.27 -16.33 26.21
C ARG A 252 -16.24 -17.44 26.57
N ARG A 253 -17.01 -17.96 25.61
CA ARG A 253 -17.92 -19.09 25.82
C ARG A 253 -17.18 -20.42 25.93
N ALA A 254 -16.05 -20.58 25.23
CA ALA A 254 -15.23 -21.79 25.28
C ALA A 254 -14.42 -21.95 26.58
N ILE A 255 -14.12 -20.83 27.26
CA ILE A 255 -13.37 -20.82 28.53
C ILE A 255 -14.28 -21.08 29.75
N ARG A 256 -15.61 -20.96 29.61
CA ARG A 256 -16.60 -21.11 30.69
C ARG A 256 -17.24 -22.49 30.66
#